data_AF-A0A822BRF4-F1
#
_entry.id   AF-A0A822BRF4-F1
#
_cell.length_a   1.000
_cell.length_b   1.000
_cell.length_c   1.000
_cell.angle_alpha   90.00
_cell.angle_beta   90.00
_cell.angle_gamma   90.00
#
_symmetry.space_group_name_H-M   'P 1'
#
loop_
_entity.id
_entity.type
_entity.pdbx_description
1 polymer ?
#
loop_
_entity_poly.entity_id
_entity_poly.type
_entity_poly.pdbx_seq_one_letter_code
_entity_poly.pdbx_strand_id
1 'polypeptide(L)'
;EVDRIKLCQQKLRQMLERLNTQNALNRAALHELERDSQDKFRARVLDSAAHNIKTTSRGINFYEGIETVDNTVSVPESWTRYTEENIRRALSEISQSDELLNASNQLMAQSNNDMWSQWNHVNVSLENRVQEGQVAKNKIQAHLEKILQEIFDVEQNIEFLKKTIADKEAFLQVAQTRLETRTRRPNVEACRDPAMHRLVQEVHDLHAGIADLHGKLRQEENAVQHLLRTKSTLEQDLAIKNNSLFIDSDKVMGIRRTFTINAPEKSAVTSVTFSHPRGLITA
;
A
#
# COMPACT_ATOMS: atom_id res chain seq x y z
N GLU A 1 0.24 6.07 -0.74
CA GLU A 1 1.18 5.98 0.39
C GLU A 1 2.22 7.11 0.37
N VAL A 2 3.02 7.25 -0.69
CA VAL A 2 4.02 8.33 -0.83
C VAL A 2 3.43 9.72 -0.59
N ASP A 3 2.26 10.03 -1.18
CA ASP A 3 1.65 11.35 -1.01
C ASP A 3 1.20 11.62 0.43
N ARG A 4 0.78 10.58 1.17
CA ARG A 4 0.45 10.71 2.59
C ARG A 4 1.70 11.03 3.42
N ILE A 5 2.82 10.36 3.13
CA ILE A 5 4.10 10.62 3.79
C ILE A 5 4.56 12.05 3.50
N LYS A 6 4.52 12.48 2.23
CA LYS A 6 4.88 13.85 1.83
C LYS A 6 4.01 14.90 2.51
N LEU A 7 2.70 14.65 2.60
CA LEU A 7 1.77 15.53 3.31
C LEU A 7 2.10 15.63 4.81
N CYS A 8 2.38 14.51 5.48
CA CYS A 8 2.79 14.50 6.89
C CYS A 8 4.10 15.27 7.09
N GLN A 9 5.10 15.03 6.23
CA GLN A 9 6.38 15.74 6.26
C GLN A 9 6.20 17.26 6.08
N GLN A 10 5.35 17.69 5.16
CA GLN A 10 5.06 19.10 4.93
C GLN A 10 4.44 19.75 6.19
N LYS A 11 3.43 19.11 6.78
CA LYS A 11 2.79 19.62 8.01
C LYS A 11 3.78 19.71 9.18
N LEU A 12 4.62 18.70 9.36
CA LEU A 12 5.64 18.69 10.43
C LEU A 12 6.70 19.78 10.22
N ARG A 13 7.12 20.04 8.98
CA ARG A 13 8.04 21.15 8.66
C ARG A 13 7.43 22.51 8.98
N GLN A 14 6.16 22.73 8.64
CA GLN A 14 5.45 23.96 8.98
C GLN A 14 5.30 24.14 10.50
N MET A 15 5.02 23.06 11.23
CA MET A 15 4.96 23.11 12.70
C MET A 15 6.33 23.43 13.31
N LEU A 16 7.41 22.85 12.78
CA LEU A 16 8.77 23.15 13.22
C LEU A 16 9.13 24.63 13.03
N GLU A 17 8.75 25.21 11.89
CA GLU A 17 8.95 26.64 11.63
C GLU A 17 8.23 27.52 12.67
N ARG A 18 6.97 27.18 12.97
CA ARG A 18 6.20 27.88 14.02
C ARG A 18 6.84 27.76 15.39
N LEU A 19 7.33 26.58 15.76
CA LEU A 19 8.02 26.35 17.05
C LEU A 19 9.32 27.16 17.14
N ASN A 20 10.09 27.24 16.04
CA ASN A 20 11.31 28.05 16.00
C ASN A 20 11.00 29.54 16.18
N THR A 21 9.94 30.04 15.54
CA THR A 21 9.48 31.42 15.72
C THR A 21 9.05 31.68 17.17
N GLN A 22 8.27 30.79 17.77
CA GLN A 22 7.85 30.93 19.17
C GLN A 22 9.05 30.91 20.13
N ASN A 23 10.05 30.06 19.87
CA ASN A 23 11.28 30.04 20.66
C ASN A 23 12.06 31.37 20.56
N ALA A 24 12.09 32.01 19.39
CA ALA A 24 12.69 33.33 19.23
C ALA A 24 11.94 34.41 20.03
N LEU A 25 10.60 34.38 20.02
CA LEU A 25 9.76 35.30 20.82
C LEU A 25 9.96 35.10 22.32
N ASN A 26 10.01 33.85 22.78
CA ASN A 26 10.31 33.51 24.18
C ASN A 26 11.67 34.07 24.63
N ARG A 27 12.71 33.91 23.79
CA ARG A 27 14.05 34.46 24.07
C ARG A 27 14.05 35.98 24.14
N ALA A 28 13.30 36.64 23.25
CA ALA A 28 13.16 38.09 23.29
C ALA A 28 12.47 38.55 24.58
N ALA A 29 11.35 37.91 24.97
CA ALA A 29 10.66 38.24 26.22
C ALA A 29 11.53 37.99 27.47
N LEU A 30 12.33 36.92 27.48
CA LEU A 30 13.29 36.65 28.53
C LEU A 30 14.35 37.76 28.65
N HIS A 31 14.95 38.15 27.52
CA HIS A 31 15.97 39.21 27.50
C HIS A 31 15.43 40.55 28.01
N GLU A 32 14.18 40.89 27.67
CA GLU A 32 13.53 42.11 28.18
C GLU A 32 13.35 42.06 29.71
N LEU A 33 12.94 40.92 30.26
CA LEU A 33 12.83 40.72 31.71
C LEU A 33 14.19 40.75 32.43
N GLU A 34 15.21 40.14 31.83
CA GLU A 34 16.58 40.15 32.38
C GLU A 34 17.13 41.57 32.44
N ARG A 35 16.96 42.36 31.36
CA ARG A 35 17.37 43.77 31.32
C ARG A 35 16.63 44.58 32.38
N ASP A 36 15.32 44.43 32.42
CA ASP A 36 14.47 45.16 33.38
C ASP A 36 14.83 44.81 34.85
N SER A 37 15.13 43.54 35.13
CA SER A 37 15.61 43.09 36.44
C SER A 37 16.99 43.66 36.79
N GLN A 38 17.92 43.67 35.83
CA GLN A 38 19.27 44.24 36.01
C GLN A 38 19.22 45.75 36.29
N ASP A 39 18.39 46.49 35.55
CA ASP A 39 18.21 47.93 35.74
C ASP A 39 17.66 48.24 37.14
N LYS A 40 16.65 47.48 37.59
CA LYS A 40 16.10 47.61 38.95
C LYS A 40 17.11 47.24 40.04
N PHE A 41 17.90 46.18 39.82
CA PHE A 41 18.96 45.79 40.76
C PHE A 41 20.00 46.90 40.90
N ARG A 42 20.44 47.48 39.77
CA ARG A 42 21.38 48.61 39.75
C ARG A 42 20.79 49.84 40.45
N ALA A 43 19.53 50.17 40.20
CA ALA A 43 18.85 51.27 40.88
C ALA A 43 18.84 51.07 42.40
N ARG A 44 18.45 49.87 42.87
CA ARG A 44 18.48 49.52 44.30
C ARG A 44 19.88 49.64 44.93
N VAL A 45 20.93 49.24 44.21
CA VAL A 45 22.32 49.38 44.69
C VAL A 45 22.69 50.85 44.85
N LEU A 46 22.32 51.69 43.88
CA LEU A 46 22.53 53.14 43.95
C LEU A 46 21.75 53.77 45.11
N ASP A 47 20.47 53.41 45.27
CA ASP A 47 19.62 53.91 46.37
C ASP A 47 20.18 53.50 47.73
N SER A 48 20.66 52.26 47.86
CA SER A 48 21.30 51.79 49.09
C SER A 48 22.62 52.53 49.36
N ALA A 49 23.43 52.79 48.34
CA ALA A 49 24.63 53.58 48.47
C ALA A 49 24.30 55.02 48.91
N ALA A 50 23.30 55.65 48.27
CA ALA A 50 22.84 57.01 48.58
C ALA A 50 22.29 57.12 50.00
N HIS A 51 21.47 56.16 50.43
CA HIS A 51 20.93 56.10 51.79
C HIS A 51 22.02 56.04 52.88
N ASN A 52 23.17 55.45 52.57
CA ASN A 52 24.30 55.31 53.49
C ASN A 52 25.23 56.55 53.53
N ILE A 53 25.00 57.57 52.71
CA ILE A 53 25.79 58.81 52.71
C ILE A 53 25.45 59.66 53.95
N LYS A 54 26.47 60.11 54.68
CA LYS A 54 26.36 60.96 55.88
C LYS A 54 27.14 62.25 55.64
N THR A 55 26.89 63.31 56.40
CA THR A 55 27.61 64.60 56.26
C THR A 55 29.13 64.50 56.39
N THR A 56 29.63 63.43 57.03
CA THR A 56 31.07 63.14 57.17
C THR A 56 31.62 62.19 56.09
N SER A 57 30.79 61.71 55.16
CA SER A 57 31.22 60.81 54.08
C SER A 57 32.15 61.53 53.10
N ARG A 58 33.18 60.81 52.64
CA ARG A 58 34.13 61.32 51.63
C ARG A 58 33.46 61.37 50.25
N GLY A 59 33.70 62.42 49.47
CA GLY A 59 33.17 62.56 48.10
C GLY A 59 31.84 63.30 47.96
N ILE A 60 31.36 63.95 49.02
CA ILE A 60 30.22 64.88 48.96
C ILE A 60 30.70 66.20 48.35
N ASN A 61 29.98 66.71 47.34
CA ASN A 61 30.27 67.96 46.64
C ASN A 61 28.95 68.66 46.25
N PHE A 62 29.04 69.93 45.85
CA PHE A 62 27.94 70.63 45.18
C PHE A 62 27.89 70.21 43.70
N TYR A 63 26.68 69.96 43.19
CA TYR A 63 26.43 69.62 41.79
C TYR A 63 25.43 70.66 41.23
N GLU A 64 25.77 71.33 40.13
CA GLU A 64 24.90 72.34 39.50
C GLU A 64 23.91 71.68 38.52
N GLY A 65 22.67 72.17 38.46
CA GLY A 65 21.68 71.79 37.45
C GLY A 65 20.90 70.50 37.76
N ILE A 66 21.01 69.98 38.98
CA ILE A 66 20.25 68.80 39.45
C ILE A 66 18.92 69.17 40.13
N GLU A 67 18.66 70.46 40.35
CA GLU A 67 17.50 70.94 41.09
C GLU A 67 16.21 70.94 40.28
N THR A 68 16.30 70.76 38.96
CA THR A 68 15.15 70.73 38.04
C THR A 68 14.73 69.29 37.74
N VAL A 69 13.42 69.02 37.75
CA VAL A 69 12.87 67.73 37.31
C VAL A 69 12.94 67.63 35.79
N ASP A 70 13.61 66.59 35.30
CA ASP A 70 13.60 66.24 33.88
C ASP A 70 12.27 65.56 33.53
N ASN A 71 11.42 66.21 32.74
CA ASN A 71 10.12 65.69 32.34
C ASN A 71 10.20 64.52 31.33
N THR A 72 11.40 64.11 30.92
CA THR A 72 11.61 62.96 30.03
C THR A 72 11.90 61.65 30.78
N VAL A 73 12.06 61.69 32.10
CA VAL A 73 12.29 60.51 32.94
C VAL A 73 10.98 59.82 33.35
N SER A 74 11.08 58.56 33.76
CA SER A 74 9.93 57.79 34.18
C SER A 74 9.38 58.28 35.54
N VAL A 75 8.05 58.24 35.66
CA VAL A 75 7.30 58.39 36.91
C VAL A 75 6.93 57.01 37.47
N PRO A 76 6.63 56.87 38.78
CA PRO A 76 6.31 55.57 39.40
C PRO A 76 5.26 54.77 38.64
N GLU A 77 4.21 55.41 38.14
CA GLU A 77 3.14 54.75 37.38
C GLU A 77 3.65 54.19 36.04
N SER A 78 4.54 54.92 35.35
CA SER A 78 5.13 54.46 34.09
C SER A 78 6.19 53.37 34.30
N TRP A 79 6.93 53.43 35.41
CA TRP A 79 7.93 52.43 35.81
C TRP A 79 7.28 51.10 36.19
N THR A 80 6.22 51.14 37.01
CA THR A 80 5.43 49.95 37.37
C THR A 80 4.82 49.34 36.11
N ARG A 81 4.19 50.17 35.27
CA ARG A 81 3.59 49.73 34.01
C ARG A 81 4.58 49.06 33.06
N TYR A 82 5.81 49.58 32.94
CA TYR A 82 6.85 48.96 32.11
C TYR A 82 7.13 47.52 32.55
N THR A 83 7.25 47.31 33.86
CA THR A 83 7.48 45.97 34.44
C THR A 83 6.27 45.05 34.24
N GLU A 84 5.07 45.55 34.53
CA GLU A 84 3.82 44.81 34.35
C GLU A 84 3.63 44.37 32.90
N GLU A 85 3.95 45.25 31.94
CA GLU A 85 3.85 44.96 30.51
C GLU A 85 4.88 43.90 30.07
N ASN A 86 6.12 43.96 30.58
CA ASN A 86 7.13 42.93 30.33
C ASN A 86 6.71 41.56 30.86
N ILE A 87 6.16 41.52 32.09
CA ILE A 87 5.63 40.29 32.70
C ILE A 87 4.44 39.77 31.89
N ARG A 88 3.49 40.64 31.53
CA ARG A 88 2.30 40.28 30.76
C ARG A 88 2.68 39.70 29.40
N ARG A 89 3.66 40.31 28.71
CA ARG A 89 4.21 39.80 27.46
C ARG A 89 4.81 38.41 27.67
N ALA A 90 5.68 38.22 28.65
CA ALA A 90 6.31 36.92 28.91
C ALA A 90 5.28 35.81 29.24
N LEU A 91 4.26 36.12 30.05
CA LEU A 91 3.16 35.19 30.33
C LEU A 91 2.37 34.83 29.07
N SER A 92 2.13 35.81 28.19
CA SER A 92 1.47 35.57 26.89
C SER A 92 2.29 34.66 25.98
N GLU A 93 3.61 34.82 25.91
CA GLU A 93 4.50 33.96 25.13
C GLU A 93 4.58 32.52 25.70
N ILE A 94 4.56 32.37 27.03
CA ILE A 94 4.49 31.07 27.70
C ILE A 94 3.17 30.36 27.35
N SER A 95 2.04 31.06 27.41
CA SER A 95 0.73 30.51 27.04
C SER A 95 0.71 30.04 25.58
N GLN A 96 1.21 30.87 24.66
CA GLN A 96 1.30 30.51 23.23
C GLN A 96 2.22 29.31 23.01
N SER A 97 3.30 29.18 23.79
CA SER A 97 4.20 28.04 23.73
C SER A 97 3.52 26.74 24.14
N ASP A 98 2.73 26.75 25.22
CA ASP A 98 1.99 25.56 25.68
C ASP A 98 0.97 25.10 24.63
N GLU A 99 0.20 26.05 24.07
CA GLU A 99 -0.74 25.77 22.99
C GLU A 99 -0.04 25.16 21.76
N LEU A 100 1.12 25.69 21.37
CA LEU A 100 1.86 25.21 20.21
C LEU A 100 2.49 23.84 20.45
N LEU A 101 2.97 23.55 21.66
CA LEU A 101 3.46 22.22 22.04
C LEU A 101 2.33 21.19 22.02
N ASN A 102 1.16 21.53 22.55
CA ASN A 102 -0.02 20.67 22.50
C ASN A 102 -0.44 20.38 21.05
N ALA A 103 -0.50 21.41 20.20
CA ALA A 103 -0.79 21.26 18.78
C ALA A 103 0.27 20.41 18.05
N SER A 104 1.55 20.57 18.40
CA SER A 104 2.66 19.78 17.84
C SER A 104 2.53 18.30 18.19
N ASN A 105 2.27 18.00 19.47
CA ASN A 105 2.08 16.62 19.94
C ASN A 105 0.89 15.95 19.26
N GLN A 106 -0.24 16.66 19.13
CA GLN A 106 -1.41 16.18 18.40
C GLN A 106 -1.08 15.92 16.92
N LEU A 107 -0.35 16.83 16.26
CA LEU A 107 0.04 16.67 14.87
C LEU A 107 0.98 15.47 14.66
N MET A 108 1.93 15.24 15.57
CA MET A 108 2.81 14.08 15.52
C MET A 108 2.02 12.77 15.67
N ALA A 109 1.12 12.71 16.65
CA ALA A 109 0.26 11.54 16.85
C ALA A 109 -0.64 11.28 15.64
N GLN A 110 -1.27 12.32 15.08
CA GLN A 110 -2.09 12.22 13.87
C GLN A 110 -1.26 11.76 12.66
N SER A 111 -0.08 12.35 12.45
CA SER A 111 0.80 11.97 11.33
C SER A 111 1.24 10.51 11.42
N ASN A 112 1.56 10.04 12.63
CA ASN A 112 1.92 8.64 12.87
C ASN A 112 0.73 7.71 12.56
N ASN A 113 -0.46 8.04 13.08
CA ASN A 113 -1.69 7.28 12.81
C ASN A 113 -2.02 7.22 11.32
N ASP A 114 -1.91 8.35 10.61
CA ASP A 114 -2.19 8.45 9.17
C ASP A 114 -1.22 7.57 8.36
N MET A 115 0.08 7.64 8.67
CA MET A 115 1.10 6.84 8.00
C MET A 115 0.92 5.35 8.28
N TRP A 116 0.70 4.99 9.55
CA TRP A 116 0.49 3.59 9.96
C TRP A 116 -0.78 3.00 9.33
N SER A 117 -1.90 3.72 9.40
CA SER A 117 -3.16 3.31 8.80
C SER A 117 -3.03 3.10 7.30
N GLN A 118 -2.37 4.03 6.60
CA GLN A 118 -2.13 3.91 5.17
C GLN A 118 -1.24 2.72 4.81
N TRP A 119 -0.17 2.48 5.58
CA TRP A 119 0.73 1.34 5.39
C TRP A 119 0.00 0.02 5.59
N ASN A 120 -0.79 -0.09 6.66
CA ASN A 120 -1.57 -1.28 6.97
C ASN A 120 -2.64 -1.56 5.90
N HIS A 121 -3.36 -0.52 5.46
CA HIS A 121 -4.35 -0.65 4.39
C HIS A 121 -3.74 -1.17 3.08
N VAL A 122 -2.56 -0.64 2.70
CA VAL A 122 -1.84 -1.11 1.50
C VAL A 122 -1.39 -2.56 1.66
N ASN A 123 -0.88 -2.95 2.82
CA ASN A 123 -0.46 -4.34 3.08
C ASN A 123 -1.63 -5.32 2.97
N VAL A 124 -2.75 -5.03 3.61
CA VAL A 124 -3.96 -5.87 3.52
C VAL A 124 -4.43 -5.97 2.07
N SER A 125 -4.43 -4.86 1.32
CA SER A 125 -4.81 -4.88 -0.09
C SER A 125 -3.85 -5.72 -0.94
N LEU A 126 -2.55 -5.67 -0.68
CA LEU A 126 -1.56 -6.49 -1.38
C LEU A 126 -1.70 -7.97 -1.04
N GLU A 127 -1.91 -8.32 0.23
CA GLU A 127 -2.18 -9.70 0.67
C GLU A 127 -3.42 -10.28 0.00
N ASN A 128 -4.51 -9.51 -0.07
CA ASN A 128 -5.72 -9.91 -0.79
C ASN A 128 -5.42 -10.16 -2.26
N ARG A 129 -4.65 -9.30 -2.93
CA ARG A 129 -4.27 -9.49 -4.34
C ARG A 129 -3.43 -10.74 -4.57
N VAL A 130 -2.49 -11.03 -3.66
CA VAL A 130 -1.71 -12.28 -3.69
C VAL A 130 -2.63 -13.49 -3.56
N GLN A 131 -3.58 -13.45 -2.62
CA GLN A 131 -4.55 -14.53 -2.40
C GLN A 131 -5.46 -14.74 -3.62
N GLU A 132 -6.02 -13.67 -4.18
CA GLU A 132 -6.80 -13.71 -5.43
C GLU A 132 -5.96 -14.29 -6.58
N GLY A 133 -4.69 -13.89 -6.66
CA GLY A 133 -3.77 -14.41 -7.65
C GLY A 133 -3.51 -15.90 -7.50
N GLN A 134 -3.38 -16.40 -6.27
CA GLN A 134 -3.20 -17.82 -5.98
C GLN A 134 -4.45 -18.63 -6.33
N VAL A 135 -5.64 -18.11 -6.03
CA VAL A 135 -6.92 -18.72 -6.43
C VAL A 135 -7.02 -18.81 -7.96
N ALA A 136 -6.67 -17.74 -8.68
CA ALA A 136 -6.67 -17.75 -10.15
C ALA A 136 -5.68 -18.77 -10.71
N LYS A 137 -4.45 -18.84 -10.18
CA LYS A 137 -3.45 -19.86 -10.54
C LYS A 137 -4.00 -21.27 -10.35
N ASN A 138 -4.60 -21.56 -9.19
CA ASN A 138 -5.14 -22.88 -8.87
C ASN A 138 -6.27 -23.27 -9.84
N LYS A 139 -7.13 -22.31 -10.23
CA LYS A 139 -8.18 -22.54 -11.24
C LYS A 139 -7.61 -22.86 -12.62
N ILE A 140 -6.58 -22.14 -13.06
CA ILE A 140 -5.89 -22.40 -14.33
C ILE A 140 -5.27 -23.81 -14.31
N GLN A 141 -4.59 -24.16 -13.22
CA GLN A 141 -3.98 -25.48 -13.06
C GLN A 141 -5.01 -26.62 -13.07
N ALA A 142 -6.11 -26.47 -12.32
CA ALA A 142 -7.20 -27.45 -12.32
C ALA A 142 -7.88 -27.56 -13.70
N HIS A 143 -7.96 -26.48 -14.47
CA HIS A 143 -8.47 -26.53 -15.84
C HIS A 143 -7.49 -27.23 -16.77
N LEU A 144 -6.19 -26.96 -16.64
CA LEU A 144 -5.15 -27.63 -17.42
C LEU A 144 -5.16 -29.15 -17.19
N GLU A 145 -5.32 -29.60 -15.94
CA GLU A 145 -5.46 -31.02 -15.60
C GLU A 145 -6.66 -31.67 -16.30
N LYS A 146 -7.81 -30.98 -16.35
CA LYS A 146 -8.99 -31.46 -17.09
C LYS A 146 -8.75 -31.55 -18.59
N ILE A 147 -8.11 -30.53 -19.18
CA ILE A 147 -7.78 -30.53 -20.61
C ILE A 147 -6.81 -31.66 -20.95
N LEU A 148 -5.83 -31.95 -20.08
CA LEU A 148 -4.91 -33.08 -20.26
C LEU A 148 -5.65 -34.42 -20.24
N GLN A 149 -6.62 -34.59 -19.32
CA GLN A 149 -7.45 -35.79 -19.28
C GLN A 149 -8.32 -35.92 -20.54
N GLU A 150 -8.95 -34.82 -20.98
CA GLU A 150 -9.79 -34.81 -22.18
C GLU A 150 -8.97 -35.13 -23.44
N ILE A 151 -7.74 -34.62 -23.56
CA ILE A 151 -6.82 -34.99 -24.65
C ILE A 151 -6.58 -36.50 -24.64
N PHE A 152 -6.25 -37.08 -23.48
CA PHE A 152 -6.00 -38.52 -23.37
C PHE A 152 -7.22 -39.35 -23.78
N ASP A 153 -8.43 -38.96 -23.33
CA ASP A 153 -9.67 -39.67 -23.64
C ASP A 153 -9.99 -39.62 -25.14
N VAL A 154 -9.82 -38.46 -25.78
CA VAL A 154 -10.04 -38.30 -27.23
C VAL A 154 -8.97 -39.04 -28.04
N GLU A 155 -7.70 -39.03 -27.62
CA GLU A 155 -6.65 -39.82 -28.26
C GLU A 155 -6.95 -41.33 -28.20
N GLN A 156 -7.46 -41.83 -27.08
CA GLN A 156 -7.92 -43.22 -26.97
C GLN A 156 -9.08 -43.51 -27.92
N ASN A 157 -10.04 -42.59 -28.04
CA ASN A 157 -11.18 -42.73 -28.96
C ASN A 157 -10.73 -42.73 -30.43
N ILE A 158 -9.75 -41.90 -30.80
CA ILE A 158 -9.13 -41.89 -32.13
C ILE A 158 -8.55 -43.27 -32.46
N GLU A 159 -7.77 -43.86 -31.56
CA GLU A 159 -7.18 -45.19 -31.79
C GLU A 159 -8.25 -46.29 -31.87
N PHE A 160 -9.31 -46.20 -31.06
CA PHE A 160 -10.46 -47.10 -31.15
C PHE A 160 -11.19 -46.99 -32.50
N LEU A 161 -11.41 -45.77 -32.99
CA LEU A 161 -12.05 -45.52 -34.28
C LEU A 161 -11.20 -46.04 -35.44
N LYS A 162 -9.89 -45.80 -35.42
CA LYS A 162 -8.96 -46.34 -36.43
C LYS A 162 -9.02 -47.86 -36.49
N LYS A 163 -9.00 -48.54 -35.34
CA LYS A 163 -9.15 -49.99 -35.28
C LYS A 163 -10.50 -50.47 -35.82
N THR A 164 -11.59 -49.80 -35.43
CA THR A 164 -12.94 -50.15 -35.90
C THR A 164 -13.09 -49.99 -37.42
N ILE A 165 -12.47 -48.96 -37.99
CA ILE A 165 -12.41 -48.76 -39.44
C ILE A 165 -11.69 -49.93 -40.10
N ALA A 166 -10.48 -50.28 -39.63
CA ALA A 166 -9.70 -51.38 -40.18
C ALA A 166 -10.46 -52.73 -40.11
N ASP A 167 -11.12 -53.01 -38.98
CA ASP A 167 -11.93 -54.21 -38.81
C ASP A 167 -13.11 -54.24 -39.82
N LYS A 168 -13.79 -53.10 -40.04
CA LYS A 168 -14.87 -53.00 -41.04
C LYS A 168 -14.36 -53.08 -42.48
N GLU A 169 -13.20 -52.52 -42.78
CA GLU A 169 -12.56 -52.64 -44.09
C GLU A 169 -12.23 -54.10 -44.41
N ALA A 170 -11.79 -54.89 -43.43
CA ALA A 170 -11.58 -56.33 -43.59
C ALA A 170 -12.89 -57.06 -43.94
N PHE A 171 -14.00 -56.73 -43.28
CA PHE A 171 -15.32 -57.30 -43.63
C PHE A 171 -15.78 -56.87 -45.03
N LEU A 172 -15.56 -55.60 -45.40
CA LEU A 172 -15.86 -55.08 -46.73
C LEU A 172 -15.06 -55.82 -47.80
N GLN A 173 -13.77 -56.08 -47.58
CA GLN A 173 -12.92 -56.83 -48.49
C GLN A 173 -13.47 -58.24 -48.75
N VAL A 174 -13.93 -58.92 -47.69
CA VAL A 174 -14.56 -60.25 -47.82
C VAL A 174 -15.86 -60.16 -48.62
N ALA A 175 -16.74 -59.21 -48.31
CA ALA A 175 -18.02 -59.04 -49.01
C ALA A 175 -17.81 -58.71 -50.50
N GLN A 176 -16.89 -57.79 -50.82
CA GLN A 176 -16.51 -57.45 -52.19
C GLN A 176 -15.91 -58.65 -52.94
N THR A 177 -15.00 -59.40 -52.32
CA THR A 177 -14.39 -60.59 -52.94
C THR A 177 -15.44 -61.66 -53.25
N ARG A 178 -16.38 -61.89 -52.33
CA ARG A 178 -17.53 -62.79 -52.55
C ARG A 178 -18.40 -62.30 -53.70
N LEU A 179 -18.64 -60.99 -53.79
CA LEU A 179 -19.48 -60.40 -54.82
C LEU A 179 -18.82 -60.54 -56.19
N GLU A 180 -17.54 -60.19 -56.28
CA GLU A 180 -16.70 -60.35 -57.47
C GLU A 180 -16.72 -61.81 -57.97
N THR A 181 -16.49 -62.77 -57.07
CA THR A 181 -16.52 -64.20 -57.42
C THR A 181 -17.87 -64.60 -58.04
N ARG A 182 -18.99 -64.09 -57.50
CA ARG A 182 -20.34 -64.38 -58.01
C ARG A 182 -20.61 -63.71 -59.37
N THR A 183 -20.00 -62.56 -59.66
CA THR A 183 -20.14 -61.91 -60.97
C THR A 183 -19.49 -62.70 -62.12
N ARG A 184 -18.61 -63.66 -61.82
CA ARG A 184 -17.94 -64.52 -62.82
C ARG A 184 -18.75 -65.74 -63.26
N ARG A 185 -19.98 -65.94 -62.75
CA ARG A 185 -20.82 -67.07 -63.16
C ARG A 185 -21.17 -66.95 -64.66
N PRO A 186 -21.04 -68.02 -65.46
CA PRO A 186 -21.24 -67.95 -66.92
C PRO A 186 -22.72 -68.05 -67.32
N ASN A 187 -23.08 -67.42 -68.45
CA ASN A 187 -24.37 -67.58 -69.13
C ASN A 187 -25.58 -67.42 -68.20
N VAL A 188 -26.50 -68.40 -68.19
CA VAL A 188 -27.73 -68.37 -67.39
C VAL A 188 -27.48 -68.45 -65.88
N GLU A 189 -26.32 -68.97 -65.46
CA GLU A 189 -25.92 -69.03 -64.04
C GLU A 189 -25.56 -67.65 -63.47
N ALA A 190 -25.40 -66.62 -64.33
CA ALA A 190 -25.28 -65.21 -63.95
C ALA A 190 -26.61 -64.64 -63.41
N CYS A 191 -27.24 -65.38 -62.50
CA CYS A 191 -28.54 -65.08 -61.94
C CYS A 191 -28.42 -64.09 -60.78
N ARG A 192 -29.27 -63.05 -60.78
CA ARG A 192 -29.46 -62.12 -59.67
C ARG A 192 -30.37 -62.74 -58.61
N ASP A 193 -29.93 -63.84 -58.03
CA ASP A 193 -30.66 -64.52 -56.97
C ASP A 193 -30.74 -63.66 -55.67
N PRO A 194 -31.52 -64.06 -54.66
CA PRO A 194 -31.63 -63.31 -53.41
C PRO A 194 -30.31 -63.15 -52.64
N ALA A 195 -29.36 -64.08 -52.79
CA ALA A 195 -28.05 -63.98 -52.16
C ALA A 195 -27.18 -62.90 -52.82
N MET A 196 -27.25 -62.76 -54.15
CA MET A 196 -26.59 -61.69 -54.90
C MET A 196 -27.09 -60.32 -54.44
N HIS A 197 -28.41 -60.13 -54.33
CA HIS A 197 -29.00 -58.87 -53.86
C HIS A 197 -28.55 -58.51 -52.43
N ARG A 198 -28.59 -59.48 -51.50
CA ARG A 198 -28.15 -59.24 -50.12
C ARG A 198 -26.67 -58.87 -50.02
N LEU A 199 -25.81 -59.49 -50.83
CA LEU A 199 -24.39 -59.19 -50.82
C LEU A 199 -24.06 -57.80 -51.40
N VAL A 200 -24.80 -57.38 -52.43
CA VAL A 200 -24.71 -55.99 -52.94
C VAL A 200 -25.11 -54.98 -51.85
N GLN A 201 -26.20 -55.25 -51.14
CA GLN A 201 -26.66 -54.40 -50.04
C GLN A 201 -25.62 -54.35 -48.91
N GLU A 202 -25.07 -55.50 -48.50
CA GLU A 202 -24.03 -55.60 -47.46
C GLU A 202 -22.79 -54.75 -47.83
N VAL A 203 -22.33 -54.81 -49.08
CA VAL A 203 -21.23 -53.97 -49.56
C VAL A 203 -21.57 -52.47 -49.49
N HIS A 204 -22.81 -52.09 -49.82
CA HIS A 204 -23.25 -50.69 -49.72
C HIS A 204 -23.30 -50.21 -48.26
N ASP A 205 -23.90 -51.00 -47.38
CA ASP A 205 -24.03 -50.69 -45.95
C ASP A 205 -22.65 -50.60 -45.26
N LEU A 206 -21.72 -51.50 -45.62
CA LEU A 206 -20.35 -51.46 -45.10
C LEU A 206 -19.59 -50.20 -45.56
N HIS A 207 -19.72 -49.81 -46.84
CA HIS A 207 -19.13 -48.55 -47.32
C HIS A 207 -19.69 -47.33 -46.59
N ALA A 208 -21.02 -47.25 -46.43
CA ALA A 208 -21.67 -46.16 -45.71
C ALA A 208 -21.17 -46.08 -44.26
N GLY A 209 -21.13 -47.22 -43.56
CA GLY A 209 -20.64 -47.30 -42.19
C GLY A 209 -19.16 -46.91 -42.04
N ILE A 210 -18.29 -47.29 -42.98
CA ILE A 210 -16.88 -46.88 -43.00
C ILE A 210 -16.76 -45.36 -43.24
N ALA A 211 -17.52 -44.81 -44.18
CA ALA A 211 -17.53 -43.37 -44.45
C ALA A 211 -17.96 -42.56 -43.22
N ASP A 212 -18.98 -43.01 -42.50
CA ASP A 212 -19.44 -42.39 -41.24
C ASP A 212 -18.34 -42.44 -40.16
N LEU A 213 -17.64 -43.57 -40.02
CA LEU A 213 -16.53 -43.69 -39.07
C LEU A 213 -15.36 -42.78 -39.42
N HIS A 214 -15.00 -42.64 -40.70
CA HIS A 214 -14.01 -41.63 -41.13
C HIS A 214 -14.48 -40.20 -40.86
N GLY A 215 -15.78 -39.94 -40.97
CA GLY A 215 -16.39 -38.67 -40.56
C GLY A 215 -16.13 -38.37 -39.09
N LYS A 216 -16.44 -39.34 -38.21
CA LYS A 216 -16.19 -39.23 -36.76
C LYS A 216 -14.71 -39.11 -36.42
N LEU A 217 -13.85 -39.92 -37.04
CA LEU A 217 -12.40 -39.85 -36.83
C LEU A 217 -11.87 -38.44 -37.08
N ARG A 218 -12.25 -37.81 -38.20
CA ARG A 218 -11.86 -36.43 -38.52
C ARG A 218 -12.38 -35.42 -37.49
N GLN A 219 -13.55 -35.64 -36.91
CA GLN A 219 -14.10 -34.77 -35.86
C GLN A 219 -13.25 -34.87 -34.59
N GLU A 220 -12.91 -36.08 -34.14
CA GLU A 220 -12.06 -36.30 -32.97
C GLU A 220 -10.63 -35.77 -33.18
N GLU A 221 -10.04 -35.99 -34.37
CA GLU A 221 -8.72 -35.44 -34.73
C GLU A 221 -8.71 -33.90 -34.65
N ASN A 222 -9.76 -33.25 -35.15
CA ASN A 222 -9.91 -31.80 -35.02
C ASN A 222 -10.09 -31.37 -33.55
N ALA A 223 -10.86 -32.12 -32.77
CA ALA A 223 -11.07 -31.86 -31.35
C ALA A 223 -9.75 -31.87 -30.57
N VAL A 224 -8.87 -32.87 -30.80
CA VAL A 224 -7.52 -32.90 -30.19
C VAL A 224 -6.72 -31.66 -30.55
N GLN A 225 -6.73 -31.22 -31.81
CA GLN A 225 -6.01 -30.00 -32.21
C GLN A 225 -6.53 -28.75 -31.48
N HIS A 226 -7.84 -28.67 -31.24
CA HIS A 226 -8.41 -27.59 -30.43
C HIS A 226 -7.98 -27.67 -28.96
N LEU A 227 -8.02 -28.85 -28.35
CA LEU A 227 -7.60 -29.05 -26.97
C LEU A 227 -6.11 -28.74 -26.76
N LEU A 228 -5.24 -29.12 -27.71
CA LEU A 228 -3.81 -28.81 -27.67
C LEU A 228 -3.53 -27.30 -27.72
N ARG A 229 -4.31 -26.53 -28.50
CA ARG A 229 -4.21 -25.06 -28.50
C ARG A 229 -4.65 -24.49 -27.14
N THR A 230 -5.76 -24.97 -26.60
CA THR A 230 -6.25 -24.55 -25.27
C THR A 230 -5.23 -24.86 -24.18
N LYS A 231 -4.60 -26.04 -24.21
CA LYS A 231 -3.50 -26.44 -23.32
C LYS A 231 -2.37 -25.41 -23.38
N SER A 232 -1.89 -25.08 -24.58
CA SER A 232 -0.80 -24.11 -24.75
C SER A 232 -1.14 -22.73 -24.17
N THR A 233 -2.38 -22.26 -24.36
CA THR A 233 -2.84 -20.99 -23.78
C THR A 233 -2.85 -21.05 -22.25
N LEU A 234 -3.39 -22.12 -21.66
CA LEU A 234 -3.43 -22.30 -20.21
C LEU A 234 -2.03 -22.40 -19.60
N GLU A 235 -1.09 -23.07 -20.26
CA GLU A 235 0.32 -23.15 -19.83
C GLU A 235 0.99 -21.76 -19.83
N GLN A 236 0.73 -20.96 -20.87
CA GLN A 236 1.21 -19.59 -20.94
C GLN A 236 0.62 -18.71 -19.82
N ASP A 237 -0.70 -18.77 -19.62
CA ASP A 237 -1.39 -18.03 -18.56
C ASP A 237 -0.86 -18.42 -17.18
N LEU A 238 -0.60 -19.72 -16.97
CA LEU A 238 -0.02 -20.24 -15.73
C LEU A 238 1.40 -19.68 -15.51
N ALA A 239 2.23 -19.64 -16.55
CA ALA A 239 3.58 -19.07 -16.47
C ALA A 239 3.54 -17.57 -16.12
N ILE A 240 2.66 -16.80 -16.78
CA ILE A 240 2.44 -15.38 -16.47
C ILE A 240 1.99 -15.23 -15.02
N LYS A 241 1.02 -16.02 -14.57
CA LYS A 241 0.48 -15.92 -13.22
C LYS A 241 1.48 -16.29 -12.14
N ASN A 242 2.31 -17.30 -12.37
CA ASN A 242 3.43 -17.65 -11.50
C ASN A 242 4.42 -16.49 -11.37
N ASN A 243 4.78 -15.83 -12.48
CA ASN A 243 5.66 -14.67 -12.45
C ASN A 243 5.04 -13.49 -11.70
N SER A 244 3.77 -13.18 -11.94
CA SER A 244 3.05 -12.13 -11.20
C SER A 244 3.02 -12.39 -9.70
N LEU A 245 2.75 -13.64 -9.29
CA LEU A 245 2.74 -14.04 -7.88
C LEU A 245 4.13 -13.94 -7.24
N PHE A 246 5.18 -14.34 -7.95
CA PHE A 246 6.55 -14.19 -7.47
C PHE A 246 6.91 -12.73 -7.22
N ILE A 247 6.54 -11.83 -8.14
CA ILE A 247 6.75 -10.39 -7.97
C ILE A 247 5.98 -9.88 -6.75
N ASP A 248 4.68 -10.18 -6.65
CA ASP A 248 3.84 -9.65 -5.58
C ASP A 248 4.19 -10.22 -4.19
N SER A 249 4.32 -11.55 -4.07
CA SER A 249 4.58 -12.25 -2.81
C SER A 249 6.03 -12.11 -2.34
N ASP A 250 6.98 -12.31 -3.23
CA ASP A 250 8.36 -12.54 -2.82
C ASP A 250 9.19 -11.26 -2.96
N LYS A 251 8.91 -10.44 -3.97
CA LYS A 251 9.62 -9.16 -4.15
C LYS A 251 8.93 -8.05 -3.38
N VAL A 252 7.69 -7.72 -3.71
CA VAL A 252 6.99 -6.56 -3.13
C VAL A 252 6.70 -6.80 -1.66
N MET A 253 5.97 -7.86 -1.32
CA MET A 253 5.66 -8.18 0.08
C MET A 253 6.91 -8.59 0.87
N GLY A 254 7.94 -9.15 0.22
CA GLY A 254 9.24 -9.40 0.84
C GLY A 254 9.90 -8.11 1.33
N ILE A 255 10.02 -7.09 0.46
CA ILE A 255 10.56 -5.78 0.84
C ILE A 255 9.70 -5.12 1.93
N ARG A 256 8.37 -5.15 1.80
CA ARG A 256 7.48 -4.50 2.78
C ARG A 256 7.59 -5.11 4.18
N ARG A 257 7.85 -6.43 4.29
CA ARG A 257 8.10 -7.09 5.58
C ARG A 257 9.37 -6.58 6.29
N THR A 258 10.35 -6.09 5.54
CA THR A 258 11.56 -5.48 6.13
C THR A 258 11.33 -4.04 6.62
N PHE A 259 10.27 -3.38 6.17
CA PHE A 259 9.94 -2.00 6.53
C PHE A 259 8.69 -1.94 7.40
N THR A 260 8.86 -2.22 8.69
CA THR A 260 7.78 -2.16 9.68
C THR A 260 7.58 -0.74 10.19
N ILE A 261 6.36 -0.20 10.04
CA ILE A 261 5.96 1.02 10.73
C ILE A 261 5.36 0.60 12.08
N ASN A 262 5.99 1.01 13.18
CA ASN A 262 5.50 0.71 14.52
C ASN A 262 4.08 1.25 14.70
N ALA A 263 3.25 0.46 15.38
CA ALA A 263 1.94 0.94 15.77
C ALA A 263 2.09 2.19 16.65
N PRO A 264 1.17 3.15 16.53
CA PRO A 264 1.15 4.30 17.41
C PRO A 264 1.09 3.86 18.87
N GLU A 265 2.17 4.12 19.60
CA GLU A 265 2.17 3.94 21.05
C GLU A 265 1.15 4.90 21.65
N LYS A 266 0.38 4.41 22.63
CA LYS A 266 -0.42 5.30 23.49
C LYS A 266 0.56 6.06 24.38
N SER A 267 1.15 7.13 23.87
CA SER A 267 2.05 7.97 24.67
C SER A 267 1.24 8.64 25.78
N ALA A 268 1.46 8.19 27.02
CA ALA A 268 1.11 8.93 28.21
C ALA A 268 1.86 10.25 28.14
N VAL A 269 1.12 11.35 27.96
CA VAL A 269 1.68 12.70 27.99
C VAL A 269 2.27 12.90 29.38
N THR A 270 3.59 12.80 29.51
CA THR A 270 4.27 13.35 30.68
C THR A 270 4.24 14.86 30.47
N SER A 271 3.17 15.48 30.95
CA SER A 271 3.13 16.92 31.12
C SER A 271 4.29 17.27 32.05
N VAL A 272 5.34 17.88 31.50
CA VAL A 272 6.30 18.61 32.32
C VAL A 272 5.54 19.84 32.80
N THR A 273 4.81 19.68 33.90
CA THR A 273 4.24 20.80 34.64
C THR A 273 5.42 21.58 35.19
N PHE A 274 5.73 22.71 34.57
CA PHE A 274 6.58 23.71 35.21
C PHE A 274 5.77 24.26 36.39
N SER A 275 6.01 23.73 37.58
CA SER A 275 5.43 24.23 38.82
C SER A 275 5.89 25.67 39.00
N HIS A 276 4.96 26.61 38.80
CA HIS A 276 5.14 28.00 39.22
C HIS A 276 5.47 28.01 40.72
N PRO A 277 6.62 28.53 41.16
CA PRO A 277 6.76 28.92 42.55
C PRO A 277 5.88 30.16 42.73
N ARG A 278 4.67 29.98 43.27
CA ARG A 278 3.95 31.05 43.96
C ARG A 278 4.76 31.44 45.19
N GLY A 279 5.75 32.29 44.98
CA GLY A 279 6.61 32.84 46.03
C GLY A 279 6.57 34.36 46.00
N LEU A 280 5.68 34.91 46.84
CA LEU A 280 5.82 36.20 47.54
C LEU A 280 6.42 37.37 46.75
N ILE A 281 5.53 38.20 46.20
CA ILE A 281 5.79 39.65 46.15
C ILE A 281 4.83 40.30 47.14
N THR A 282 5.25 40.29 48.40
CA THR A 282 4.84 41.29 49.39
C THR A 282 6.06 42.17 49.62
N ALA A 283 5.94 43.44 49.26
CA ALA A 283 6.64 44.56 49.86
C ALA A 283 5.75 45.78 49.67
#